data_AF-A0AAW9GUS8-F1
#
_entry.id   AF-A0AAW9GUS8-F1
#
_cell.length_a   1.000
_cell.length_b   1.000
_cell.length_c   1.000
_cell.angle_alpha   90.00
_cell.angle_beta   90.00
_cell.angle_gamma   90.00
#
_symmetry.space_group_name_H-M   'P 1'
#
loop_
_entity.id
_entity.type
_entity.pdbx_description
1 polymer ?
#
loop_
_entity_poly.entity_id
_entity_poly.type
_entity_poly.pdbx_seq_one_letter_code
_entity_poly.pdbx_strand_id
1 'polypeptide(L)'
;MAKAYLWFNAALYALLAVWCTLLPAQTAAAVGYVGLDRSGQSEYLVIYGGLQLGMAFLFGYFARTGQLRTGLLLALAFYVPIVLYRSASLLRLWPVGPTTTGLAAFEIVLLLTACVLWRRQRA
;
A
#
# COMPACT_ATOMS: atom_id res chain seq x y z
N MET A 1 9.34 17.94 -2.11
CA MET A 1 9.37 16.53 -2.59
C MET A 1 8.74 15.56 -1.59
N ALA A 2 9.21 15.48 -0.34
CA ALA A 2 8.60 14.59 0.68
C ALA A 2 7.09 14.83 0.91
N LYS A 3 6.65 16.09 1.00
CA LYS A 3 5.22 16.43 1.12
C LYS A 3 4.37 15.92 -0.06
N ALA A 4 4.89 16.05 -1.28
CA ALA A 4 4.22 15.55 -2.49
C ALA A 4 4.13 14.02 -2.50
N TYR A 5 5.20 13.34 -2.07
CA TYR A 5 5.19 11.88 -1.89
C TYR A 5 4.11 11.45 -0.89
N LEU A 6 3.97 12.12 0.26
CA LEU A 6 2.94 11.79 1.24
C LEU A 6 1.52 12.05 0.71
N TRP A 7 1.29 13.16 0.00
CA TRP A 7 0.01 13.41 -0.66
C TRP A 7 -0.31 12.39 -1.76
N PHE A 8 0.70 11.99 -2.54
CA PHE A 8 0.55 10.94 -3.53
C PHE A 8 0.14 9.62 -2.88
N ASN A 9 0.80 9.21 -1.80
CA ASN A 9 0.44 8.01 -1.03
C ASN A 9 -0.97 8.13 -0.45
N ALA A 10 -1.35 9.28 0.10
CA ALA A 10 -2.68 9.52 0.62
C ALA A 10 -3.75 9.33 -0.47
N ALA A 11 -3.55 9.94 -1.65
CA ALA A 11 -4.48 9.80 -2.77
C ALA A 11 -4.53 8.36 -3.30
N LEU A 12 -3.38 7.72 -3.48
CA LEU A 12 -3.27 6.34 -3.93
C LEU A 12 -4.05 5.39 -3.02
N TYR A 13 -3.79 5.44 -1.71
CA TYR A 13 -4.48 4.57 -0.75
C TYR A 13 -5.96 4.90 -0.59
N ALA A 14 -6.36 6.16 -0.74
CA ALA A 14 -7.78 6.53 -0.75
C ALA A 14 -8.50 5.95 -1.97
N LEU A 15 -7.91 6.04 -3.16
CA LEU A 15 -8.48 5.47 -4.38
C LEU A 15 -8.56 3.94 -4.31
N LEU A 16 -7.50 3.29 -3.80
CA LEU A 16 -7.51 1.84 -3.60
C LEU A 16 -8.56 1.42 -2.56
N ALA A 17 -8.71 2.16 -1.46
CA ALA A 17 -9.72 1.88 -0.45
C ALA A 17 -11.14 1.97 -1.04
N VAL A 18 -11.43 3.06 -1.77
CA VAL A 18 -12.71 3.24 -2.46
C VAL A 18 -12.96 2.11 -3.45
N TRP A 19 -11.96 1.72 -4.24
CA TRP A 19 -12.09 0.62 -5.17
C TRP A 19 -12.39 -0.70 -4.43
N CYS A 20 -11.63 -1.03 -3.38
CA CYS A 20 -11.85 -2.25 -2.58
C CYS A 20 -13.23 -2.27 -1.90
N THR A 21 -13.78 -1.10 -1.53
CA THR A 21 -15.11 -1.00 -0.93
C THR A 21 -16.24 -1.12 -1.96
N LEU A 22 -16.11 -0.49 -3.12
CA LEU A 22 -17.17 -0.48 -4.14
C LEU A 22 -17.20 -1.76 -4.98
N LEU A 23 -16.04 -2.35 -5.26
CA LEU A 23 -15.88 -3.48 -6.18
C LEU A 23 -15.03 -4.61 -5.57
N PRO A 24 -15.36 -5.11 -4.37
CA PRO A 24 -14.54 -6.09 -3.63
C PRO A 24 -14.33 -7.39 -4.39
N ALA A 25 -15.35 -7.88 -5.11
CA ALA A 25 -15.24 -9.11 -5.89
C ALA A 25 -14.23 -8.99 -7.05
N GLN A 26 -14.19 -7.83 -7.71
CA GLN A 26 -13.26 -7.59 -8.83
C GLN A 26 -11.83 -7.41 -8.34
N THR A 27 -11.60 -6.66 -7.25
CA THR A 27 -10.25 -6.45 -6.70
C THR A 27 -9.69 -7.72 -6.11
N ALA A 28 -10.53 -8.51 -5.45
CA ALA A 28 -10.11 -9.77 -4.88
C ALA A 28 -9.70 -10.74 -6.00
N ALA A 29 -10.51 -10.86 -7.06
CA ALA A 29 -10.19 -11.67 -8.23
C ALA A 29 -8.90 -11.19 -8.94
N ALA A 30 -8.67 -9.88 -9.04
CA ALA A 30 -7.46 -9.32 -9.64
C ALA A 30 -6.17 -9.72 -8.92
N VAL A 31 -6.25 -10.04 -7.62
CA VAL A 31 -5.12 -10.50 -6.79
C VAL A 31 -5.12 -12.03 -6.63
N GLY A 32 -6.10 -12.73 -7.22
CA GLY A 32 -6.17 -14.20 -7.24
C GLY A 32 -7.09 -14.82 -6.18
N TYR A 33 -7.87 -14.02 -5.44
CA TYR A 33 -8.93 -14.55 -4.57
C TYR A 33 -10.16 -14.93 -5.41
N VAL A 34 -10.26 -16.20 -5.79
CA VAL A 34 -11.32 -16.70 -6.71
C VAL A 34 -12.60 -17.13 -5.96
N GLY A 35 -12.51 -17.43 -4.66
CA GLY A 35 -13.65 -17.83 -3.84
C GLY A 35 -13.61 -17.18 -2.47
N LEU A 36 -14.35 -16.09 -2.29
CA LEU A 36 -14.58 -15.47 -0.98
C LEU A 36 -16.02 -15.75 -0.58
N ASP A 37 -16.18 -16.53 0.49
CA ASP A 37 -17.45 -16.68 1.19
C ASP A 37 -17.84 -15.36 1.88
N ARG A 38 -19.04 -15.29 2.47
CA ARG A 38 -19.50 -14.04 3.11
C ARG A 38 -18.57 -13.57 4.22
N SER A 39 -17.95 -14.50 4.95
CA SER A 39 -16.97 -14.15 5.99
C SER A 39 -15.70 -13.58 5.38
N GLY A 40 -15.13 -14.23 4.35
CA GLY A 40 -13.96 -13.74 3.63
C GLY A 40 -14.19 -12.38 2.96
N GLN A 41 -15.38 -12.12 2.41
CA GLN A 41 -15.71 -10.80 1.83
C GLN A 41 -15.73 -9.71 2.90
N SER A 42 -16.25 -10.01 4.08
CA SER A 42 -16.23 -9.07 5.22
C SER A 42 -14.80 -8.75 5.64
N GLU A 43 -13.97 -9.77 5.86
CA GLU A 43 -12.56 -9.60 6.22
C GLU A 43 -11.79 -8.84 5.13
N TYR A 44 -12.03 -9.16 3.86
CA TYR A 44 -11.41 -8.45 2.74
C TYR A 44 -11.77 -6.96 2.76
N LEU A 45 -13.03 -6.60 2.97
CA LEU A 45 -13.46 -5.20 2.98
C LEU A 45 -12.89 -4.44 4.19
N VAL A 46 -12.87 -5.04 5.37
CA VAL A 46 -12.33 -4.41 6.58
C VAL A 46 -10.82 -4.21 6.47
N ILE A 47 -10.08 -5.23 6.00
CA ILE A 47 -8.64 -5.16 5.86
C ILE A 47 -8.25 -4.31 4.65
N TYR A 48 -8.65 -4.68 3.44
CA TYR A 48 -8.23 -3.96 2.24
C TYR A 48 -8.91 -2.60 2.10
N GLY A 49 -10.18 -2.45 2.45
CA GLY A 49 -10.82 -1.13 2.44
C GLY A 49 -10.40 -0.29 3.65
N GLY A 50 -10.69 -0.78 4.86
CA GLY A 50 -10.50 -0.04 6.10
C GLY A 50 -9.04 0.31 6.41
N LEU A 51 -8.11 -0.64 6.27
CA LEU A 51 -6.69 -0.37 6.54
C LEU A 51 -6.11 0.63 5.52
N GLN A 52 -6.43 0.49 4.24
CA GLN A 52 -5.98 1.43 3.20
C GLN A 52 -6.54 2.83 3.45
N LEU A 53 -7.79 2.95 3.86
CA LEU A 53 -8.37 4.25 4.23
C LEU A 53 -7.65 4.87 5.44
N GLY A 54 -7.33 4.07 6.46
CA GLY A 54 -6.54 4.51 7.61
C GLY A 54 -5.13 4.99 7.21
N MET A 55 -4.46 4.26 6.32
CA MET A 55 -3.16 4.67 5.76
C MET A 55 -3.28 5.98 4.99
N ALA A 56 -4.31 6.13 4.16
CA ALA A 56 -4.59 7.36 3.40
C ALA A 56 -4.74 8.57 4.33
N PHE A 57 -5.52 8.40 5.41
CA PHE A 57 -5.70 9.42 6.43
C PHE A 57 -4.37 9.82 7.09
N LEU A 58 -3.58 8.85 7.55
CA LEU A 58 -2.31 9.13 8.22
C LEU A 58 -1.31 9.84 7.30
N PHE A 59 -1.18 9.39 6.04
CA PHE A 59 -0.32 10.07 5.07
C PHE A 59 -0.79 11.50 4.79
N GLY A 60 -2.10 11.72 4.62
CA GLY A 60 -2.68 13.04 4.45
C GLY A 60 -2.48 13.94 5.67
N TYR A 61 -2.63 13.39 6.88
CA TYR A 61 -2.43 14.09 8.14
C TYR A 61 -0.99 14.56 8.30
N PHE A 62 0.01 13.70 8.07
CA PHE A 62 1.42 14.07 8.15
C PHE A 62 1.83 15.04 7.02
N ALA A 63 1.25 14.90 5.83
CA ALA A 63 1.44 15.86 4.74
C ALA A 63 0.87 17.24 5.09
N ARG A 64 -0.29 17.29 5.75
CA ARG A 64 -0.98 18.53 6.15
C ARG A 64 -0.29 19.23 7.31
N THR A 65 0.09 18.50 8.35
CA THR A 65 0.74 19.03 9.56
C THR A 65 2.21 19.39 9.34
N GLY A 66 2.81 18.96 8.22
CA GLY A 66 4.21 19.27 7.91
C GLY A 66 5.22 18.39 8.67
N GLN A 67 4.75 17.38 9.41
CA GLN A 67 5.60 16.37 10.05
C GLN A 67 6.12 15.34 9.03
N LEU A 68 6.86 15.84 8.03
CA LEU A 68 7.27 15.08 6.86
C LEU A 68 8.17 13.91 7.22
N ARG A 69 9.02 14.08 8.24
CA ARG A 69 9.89 13.03 8.75
C ARG A 69 9.01 11.90 9.29
N THR A 70 8.20 12.15 10.32
CA THR A 70 7.31 11.12 10.88
C THR A 70 6.46 10.41 9.82
N GLY A 71 5.92 11.14 8.83
CA GLY A 71 5.18 10.55 7.70
C GLY A 71 6.03 9.63 6.81
N LEU A 72 7.30 9.97 6.56
CA LEU A 72 8.23 9.10 5.82
C LEU A 72 8.65 7.87 6.65
N LEU A 73 8.81 8.00 7.98
CA LEU A 73 9.07 6.87 8.85
C LEU A 73 7.88 5.89 8.83
N LEU A 74 6.66 6.42 8.86
CA LEU A 74 5.44 5.63 8.67
C LEU A 74 5.44 4.92 7.32
N ALA A 75 5.81 5.61 6.23
CA ALA A 75 5.92 4.99 4.90
C ALA A 75 6.89 3.80 4.92
N LEU A 76 8.07 3.96 5.54
CA LEU A 76 9.04 2.86 5.67
C LEU A 76 8.48 1.71 6.51
N ALA A 77 7.77 2.02 7.61
CA ALA A 77 7.16 1.02 8.48
C ALA A 77 6.11 0.17 7.76
N PHE A 78 5.41 0.72 6.75
CA PHE A 78 4.51 -0.06 5.90
C PHE A 78 5.24 -0.76 4.75
N TYR A 79 6.03 -0.03 3.96
CA TYR A 79 6.59 -0.57 2.72
C TYR A 79 7.69 -1.61 2.93
N VAL A 80 8.51 -1.49 3.98
CA VAL A 80 9.57 -2.48 4.27
C VAL A 80 8.98 -3.88 4.49
N PRO A 81 8.05 -4.10 5.44
CA PRO A 81 7.48 -5.43 5.63
C PRO A 81 6.67 -5.89 4.42
N ILE A 82 5.91 -5.00 3.75
CA ILE A 82 5.15 -5.35 2.53
C ILE A 82 6.09 -5.93 1.47
N VAL A 83 7.19 -5.25 1.15
CA VAL A 83 8.15 -5.70 0.13
C VAL A 83 8.86 -6.98 0.56
N LEU A 84 9.19 -7.15 1.85
CA LEU A 84 9.79 -8.38 2.36
C LEU A 84 8.87 -9.59 2.21
N TYR A 85 7.61 -9.47 2.67
CA TYR A 85 6.62 -10.54 2.54
C TYR A 85 6.28 -10.82 1.08
N ARG A 86 6.18 -9.78 0.24
CA ARG A 86 5.97 -9.93 -1.21
C ARG A 86 7.11 -10.69 -1.86
N SER A 87 8.36 -10.32 -1.56
CA SER A 87 9.55 -10.98 -2.12
C SER A 87 9.63 -12.44 -1.69
N ALA A 88 9.40 -12.73 -0.41
CA ALA A 88 9.36 -14.10 0.10
C ALA A 88 8.23 -14.93 -0.54
N SER A 89 7.05 -14.32 -0.74
CA SER A 89 5.91 -14.95 -1.41
C SER A 89 6.20 -15.24 -2.88
N LEU A 90 6.76 -14.27 -3.62
CA LEU A 90 7.16 -14.45 -5.02
C LEU A 90 8.20 -15.55 -5.18
N LEU A 91 9.21 -15.63 -4.30
CA LEU A 91 10.22 -16.68 -4.36
C LEU A 91 9.64 -18.09 -4.11
N ARG A 92 8.61 -18.20 -3.28
CA ARG A 92 8.01 -19.50 -2.90
C ARG A 92 6.89 -19.95 -3.84
N LEU A 93 6.12 -19.00 -4.37
CA LEU A 93 4.88 -19.25 -5.11
C LEU A 93 5.01 -18.88 -6.60
N TRP A 94 6.25 -18.72 -7.10
CA TRP A 94 6.48 -18.45 -8.51
C TRP A 94 6.00 -19.62 -9.40
N PRO A 95 5.38 -19.36 -10.57
CA PRO A 95 5.00 -18.07 -11.14
C PRO A 95 3.66 -17.55 -10.62
N VAL A 96 3.57 -16.24 -10.36
CA VAL A 96 2.31 -15.56 -10.02
C VAL A 96 1.82 -14.68 -11.18
N GLY A 97 0.54 -14.27 -11.11
CA GLY A 97 -0.09 -13.47 -12.15
C GLY A 97 0.58 -12.12 -12.44
N PRO A 98 0.36 -11.54 -13.64
CA PRO A 98 0.95 -10.28 -14.07
C PRO A 98 0.54 -9.09 -13.18
N THR A 99 -0.66 -9.13 -12.60
CA THR A 99 -1.14 -8.12 -11.64
C THR A 99 -0.30 -8.11 -10.37
N THR A 100 0.00 -9.29 -9.81
CA THR A 100 0.81 -9.43 -8.59
C THR A 100 2.26 -9.01 -8.79
N THR A 101 2.85 -9.33 -9.96
CA THR A 101 4.23 -8.90 -10.29
C THR A 101 4.31 -7.39 -10.51
N GLY A 102 3.31 -6.79 -11.19
CA GLY A 102 3.21 -5.34 -11.33
C GLY A 102 3.08 -4.62 -9.98
N LEU A 103 2.26 -5.17 -9.08
CA LEU A 103 2.10 -4.62 -7.73
C LEU A 103 3.42 -4.69 -6.94
N ALA A 104 4.15 -5.80 -7.03
CA ALA A 104 5.44 -5.96 -6.37
C ALA A 104 6.49 -4.93 -6.84
N ALA A 105 6.58 -4.71 -8.16
CA ALA A 105 7.47 -3.69 -8.71
C ALA A 105 7.09 -2.29 -8.21
N PHE A 106 5.80 -1.98 -8.16
CA PHE A 106 5.30 -0.70 -7.67
C PHE A 106 5.59 -0.48 -6.17
N GLU A 107 5.38 -1.51 -5.34
CA GLU A 107 5.73 -1.51 -3.91
C GLU A 107 7.23 -1.23 -3.70
N ILE A 108 8.11 -1.82 -4.51
CA ILE A 108 9.56 -1.57 -4.46
C ILE A 108 9.88 -0.11 -4.81
N VAL A 109 9.28 0.45 -5.86
CA VAL A 109 9.49 1.85 -6.26
C VAL A 109 9.09 2.82 -5.13
N LEU A 110 7.95 2.56 -4.48
CA LEU A 110 7.48 3.36 -3.35
C LEU A 110 8.45 3.28 -2.16
N LEU A 111 8.92 2.07 -1.82
CA LEU A 111 9.92 1.88 -0.77
C LEU A 111 11.23 2.64 -1.06
N LEU A 112 11.77 2.49 -2.27
CA LEU A 112 13.01 3.16 -2.67
C LEU A 112 12.85 4.68 -2.61
N THR A 113 11.72 5.20 -3.08
CA THR A 113 11.40 6.63 -3.02
C THR A 113 11.33 7.13 -1.57
N ALA A 114 10.66 6.39 -0.68
CA ALA A 114 10.61 6.70 0.75
C ALA A 114 12.01 6.71 1.38
N CYS A 115 12.85 5.71 1.08
CA CYS A 115 14.23 5.62 1.56
C CYS A 115 15.08 6.81 1.13
N VAL A 116 15.02 7.19 -0.15
CA VAL A 116 15.78 8.33 -0.69
C VAL A 116 15.32 9.64 -0.03
N LEU A 117 14.00 9.86 0.07
CA LEU A 117 13.45 11.07 0.67
C LEU A 117 13.74 11.15 2.17
N TRP A 118 13.71 10.03 2.89
CA TRP A 118 14.07 9.96 4.31
C TRP A 118 15.54 10.28 4.55
N ARG A 119 16.44 9.75 3.73
CA ARG A 119 17.88 10.08 3.81
C ARG A 119 18.14 11.55 3.52
N ARG A 120 17.48 12.12 2.51
CA ARG A 120 17.59 13.55 2.16
C ARG A 120 17.03 14.52 3.21
N GLN A 121 16.25 14.05 4.19
CA GLN A 121 15.81 14.88 5.31
C GLN A 121 16.76 14.87 6.51
N ARG A 122 17.78 14.01 6.51
CA ARG A 122 18.81 13.98 7.55
C ARG A 122 20.06 14.79 7.19
N ALA A 123 20.29 15.01 5.90
CA ALA A 123 21.32 15.89 5.37
C ALA A 123 20.79 17.32 5.29
#